data_AF-A0AAN7K0A9-F1
#
_entry.id   AF-A0AAN7K0A9-F1
#
_cell.length_a   1.000
_cell.length_b   1.000
_cell.length_c   1.000
_cell.angle_alpha   90.00
_cell.angle_beta   90.00
_cell.angle_gamma   90.00
#
_symmetry.space_group_name_H-M   'P 1'
#
loop_
_entity.id
_entity.type
_entity.pdbx_description
1 polymer ?
#
loop_
_entity_poly.entity_id
_entity_poly.type
_entity_poly.pdbx_seq_one_letter_code
_entity_poly.pdbx_strand_id
1 'polypeptide(L)'
;MLLGSSAMDPEVALELVKCGATLLFLDVPQYTLLGIDTQIFSVGANFKGIKMIPPGRHFVYYSSSSRDGKEFAPMVGFFIDASPFEVVIRKWNQQEERLAEVTEEEVGGKIFSIS
;
A
#
# COMPACT_ATOMS: atom_id res chain seq x y z
N MET A 1 -12.69 -23.11 -2.62
CA MET A 1 -11.43 -23.51 -3.28
C MET A 1 -10.32 -22.89 -2.44
N LEU A 2 -9.65 -23.71 -1.63
CA LEU A 2 -8.54 -23.27 -0.78
C LEU A 2 -7.34 -23.03 -1.70
N LEU A 3 -7.05 -21.77 -2.04
CA LEU A 3 -5.78 -21.44 -2.68
C LEU A 3 -4.73 -21.40 -1.56
N GLY A 4 -3.94 -22.48 -1.52
CA GLY A 4 -2.85 -22.63 -0.59
C GLY A 4 -1.93 -21.43 -0.66
N SER A 5 -1.64 -20.87 0.51
CA SER A 5 -0.46 -20.05 0.70
C SER A 5 0.76 -20.93 0.40
N SER A 6 1.27 -20.90 -0.83
CA SER A 6 2.66 -21.29 -1.05
C SER A 6 3.49 -20.31 -0.23
N ALA A 7 4.16 -20.81 0.81
CA ALA A 7 5.13 -19.99 1.52
C ALA A 7 6.09 -19.39 0.48
N MET A 8 6.29 -18.07 0.55
CA MET A 8 7.20 -17.37 -0.35
C MET A 8 8.58 -18.04 -0.24
N ASP A 9 9.18 -18.33 -1.40
CA ASP A 9 10.54 -18.84 -1.48
C ASP A 9 11.50 -17.90 -0.72
N PRO A 10 12.34 -18.40 0.22
CA PRO A 10 13.19 -17.55 1.06
C PRO A 10 14.19 -16.69 0.28
N GLU A 11 14.71 -17.18 -0.84
CA GLU A 11 15.62 -16.44 -1.70
C GLU A 11 14.89 -15.29 -2.39
N VAL A 12 13.67 -15.55 -2.89
CA VAL A 12 12.80 -14.50 -3.43
C VAL A 12 12.45 -13.45 -2.37
N ALA A 13 12.15 -13.90 -1.15
CA ALA A 13 11.90 -13.00 -0.03
C ALA A 13 13.14 -12.15 0.29
N LEU A 14 14.33 -12.73 0.29
CA LEU A 14 15.54 -11.96 0.54
C LEU A 14 15.79 -10.90 -0.55
N GLU A 15 15.55 -11.25 -1.81
CA GLU A 15 15.70 -10.30 -2.92
C GLU A 15 14.68 -9.17 -2.85
N LEU A 16 13.41 -9.48 -2.59
CA LEU A 16 12.38 -8.43 -2.43
C LEU A 16 12.60 -7.54 -1.20
N VAL A 17 13.29 -8.02 -0.16
CA VAL A 17 13.73 -7.15 0.97
C VAL A 17 14.72 -6.11 0.48
N LYS A 18 15.61 -6.50 -0.44
CA LYS A 18 16.66 -5.62 -0.95
C LYS A 18 16.10 -4.66 -2.00
N CYS A 19 15.40 -5.18 -3.01
CA CYS A 19 15.06 -4.44 -4.22
C CYS A 19 13.57 -4.19 -4.44
N GLY A 20 12.70 -4.75 -3.61
CA GLY A 20 11.26 -4.49 -3.72
C GLY A 20 10.90 -3.05 -3.40
N ALA A 21 9.87 -2.54 -4.06
CA ALA A 21 9.31 -1.24 -3.74
C ALA A 21 8.57 -1.27 -2.39
N THR A 22 8.39 -0.09 -1.81
CA THR A 22 7.62 0.14 -0.60
C THR A 22 6.53 1.17 -0.87
N LEU A 23 5.28 0.82 -0.58
CA LEU A 23 4.16 1.76 -0.51
C LEU A 23 3.96 2.20 0.94
N LEU A 24 4.09 3.50 1.19
CA LEU A 24 3.74 4.10 2.47
C LEU A 24 2.39 4.81 2.37
N PHE A 25 1.51 4.51 3.32
CA PHE A 25 0.19 5.13 3.42
C PHE A 25 0.11 5.98 4.68
N LEU A 26 -0.08 7.28 4.51
CA LEU A 26 -0.17 8.25 5.59
C LEU A 26 -1.63 8.52 5.95
N ASP A 27 -1.90 8.60 7.25
CA ASP A 27 -3.18 9.01 7.82
C ASP A 27 -4.40 8.17 7.40
N VAL A 28 -4.19 6.92 6.96
CA VAL A 28 -5.30 6.02 6.62
C VAL A 28 -6.09 5.64 7.87
N PRO A 29 -7.43 5.81 7.87
CA PRO A 29 -8.26 5.42 9.01
C PRO A 29 -8.15 3.93 9.32
N GLN A 30 -8.20 3.60 10.62
CA GLN A 30 -8.29 2.20 11.06
C GLN A 30 -9.54 1.53 10.48
N TYR A 31 -9.45 0.21 10.31
CA TYR A 31 -10.47 -0.67 9.72
C TYR A 31 -10.70 -0.52 8.22
N THR A 32 -10.09 0.47 7.56
CA THR A 32 -10.02 0.55 6.09
C THR A 32 -9.55 -0.80 5.55
N LEU A 33 -10.28 -1.36 4.58
CA LEU A 33 -9.78 -2.50 3.82
C LEU A 33 -8.86 -1.96 2.75
N LEU A 34 -7.61 -2.44 2.72
CA LEU A 34 -6.60 -2.05 1.77
C LEU A 34 -6.08 -3.29 1.07
N GLY A 35 -6.05 -3.29 -0.25
CA GLY A 35 -5.55 -4.37 -1.06
C GLY A 35 -4.51 -3.95 -2.08
N ILE A 36 -3.66 -4.90 -2.43
CA ILE A 36 -2.74 -4.83 -3.56
C ILE A 36 -2.89 -6.13 -4.34
N ASP A 37 -3.25 -6.01 -5.62
CA ASP A 37 -3.58 -7.11 -6.52
C ASP A 37 -4.60 -8.09 -5.91
N THR A 38 -4.13 -9.25 -5.44
CA THR A 38 -4.97 -10.32 -4.87
C THR A 38 -4.98 -10.34 -3.35
N GLN A 39 -4.14 -9.53 -2.70
CA GLN A 39 -3.99 -9.50 -1.24
C GLN A 39 -4.80 -8.36 -0.65
N ILE A 40 -5.46 -8.61 0.47
CA ILE A 40 -6.28 -7.63 1.20
C ILE A 40 -5.91 -7.68 2.68
N PHE A 41 -5.82 -6.51 3.28
CA PHE A 41 -5.46 -6.27 4.67
C PHE A 41 -6.50 -5.34 5.31
N SER A 42 -6.74 -5.50 6.61
CA SER A 42 -7.43 -4.48 7.40
C SER A 42 -6.39 -3.58 8.06
N VAL A 43 -6.53 -2.26 7.88
CA VAL A 43 -5.62 -1.27 8.43
C VAL A 43 -5.77 -1.22 9.96
N GLY A 44 -4.72 -1.58 10.68
CA GLY A 44 -4.63 -1.43 12.13
C GLY A 44 -3.94 -0.13 12.56
N ALA A 45 -3.96 0.17 13.86
CA ALA A 45 -3.41 1.42 14.43
C ALA A 45 -1.95 1.72 14.04
N ASN A 46 -1.13 0.69 13.84
CA ASN A 46 0.30 0.82 13.52
C ASN A 46 0.62 0.51 12.05
N PHE A 47 -0.39 0.29 11.22
CA PHE A 47 -0.17 0.06 9.80
C PHE A 47 0.37 1.34 9.14
N LYS A 48 1.45 1.20 8.35
CA LYS A 48 2.09 2.33 7.64
C LYS A 48 2.32 2.08 6.17
N GLY A 49 2.13 0.85 5.69
CA GLY A 49 2.58 0.50 4.35
C GLY A 49 2.67 -0.97 4.06
N ILE A 50 2.95 -1.25 2.80
CA ILE A 50 3.29 -2.56 2.27
C ILE A 50 4.69 -2.45 1.67
N LYS A 51 5.58 -3.36 2.04
CA LYS A 51 6.90 -3.51 1.45
C LYS A 51 7.00 -4.83 0.71
N MET A 52 8.13 -5.08 0.04
CA MET A 52 8.38 -6.29 -0.75
C MET A 52 7.55 -6.35 -2.04
N ILE A 53 7.19 -5.20 -2.60
CA ILE A 53 6.40 -5.14 -3.83
C ILE A 53 7.35 -5.42 -4.99
N PRO A 54 7.12 -6.46 -5.80
CA PRO A 54 7.94 -6.73 -6.97
C PRO A 54 7.94 -5.53 -7.93
N PRO A 55 9.00 -5.33 -8.72
CA PRO A 55 8.98 -4.34 -9.79
C PRO A 55 7.89 -4.67 -10.82
N GLY A 56 7.19 -3.64 -11.31
CA GLY A 56 6.14 -3.77 -12.30
C GLY A 56 4.85 -3.06 -11.92
N ARG A 57 3.80 -3.32 -12.71
CA ARG A 57 2.49 -2.68 -12.52
C ARG A 57 1.68 -3.42 -11.46
N HIS A 58 1.23 -2.69 -10.45
CA HIS A 58 0.38 -3.20 -9.38
C HIS A 58 -0.90 -2.37 -9.26
N PHE A 59 -1.99 -3.01 -8.88
CA PHE A 59 -3.25 -2.34 -8.61
C PHE A 59 -3.49 -2.25 -7.11
N VAL A 60 -3.53 -1.03 -6.59
CA VAL A 60 -3.83 -0.74 -5.19
C VAL A 60 -5.28 -0.31 -5.08
N TYR A 61 -6.03 -0.90 -4.16
CA TYR A 61 -7.42 -0.58 -3.95
C TYR A 61 -7.76 -0.56 -2.46
N TYR A 62 -8.82 0.14 -2.11
CA TYR A 62 -9.26 0.25 -0.74
C TYR A 62 -10.76 0.53 -0.66
N SER A 63 -11.30 0.30 0.52
CA SER A 63 -12.65 0.67 0.92
C SER A 63 -12.59 1.30 2.30
N SER A 64 -12.99 2.57 2.40
CA SER A 64 -13.14 3.24 3.70
C SER A 64 -14.21 2.53 4.51
N SER A 65 -14.05 2.56 5.83
CA SER A 65 -15.01 1.95 6.75
C SER A 65 -15.68 2.99 7.63
N SER A 66 -16.83 2.62 8.19
CA SER A 66 -17.40 3.32 9.34
C SER A 66 -16.40 3.35 10.52
N ARG A 67 -16.62 4.27 11.48
CA ARG A 67 -15.74 4.39 12.66
C ARG A 67 -15.65 3.11 13.50
N ASP A 68 -16.67 2.27 13.45
CA ASP A 68 -16.73 0.99 14.16
C ASP A 68 -16.36 -0.22 13.28
N GLY A 69 -15.94 0.01 12.03
CA GLY A 69 -15.41 -1.02 11.13
C GLY A 69 -16.45 -2.02 10.62
N LYS A 70 -17.75 -1.69 10.67
CA LYS A 70 -18.84 -2.61 10.28
C LYS A 70 -19.38 -2.40 8.87
N GLU A 71 -19.29 -1.18 8.38
CA GLU A 71 -19.78 -0.80 7.05
C GLU A 71 -18.62 -0.33 6.19
N PHE A 72 -18.71 -0.60 4.89
CA PHE A 72 -17.65 -0.38 3.92
C PHE A 72 -18.19 0.39 2.72
N ALA A 73 -17.46 1.42 2.29
CA ALA A 73 -17.75 2.17 1.07
C ALA A 73 -17.45 1.32 -0.18
N PRO A 74 -17.93 1.72 -1.36
CA PRO A 74 -17.49 1.11 -2.62
C PRO A 74 -15.96 1.10 -2.74
N MET A 75 -15.41 0.01 -3.29
CA MET A 75 -13.97 -0.08 -3.52
C MET A 75 -13.53 0.89 -4.60
N VAL A 76 -12.47 1.64 -4.33
CA VAL A 76 -11.77 2.50 -5.27
C VAL A 76 -10.30 2.11 -5.33
N GLY A 77 -9.61 2.44 -6.42
CA GLY A 77 -8.22 2.06 -6.58
C GLY A 77 -7.50 2.81 -7.69
N PHE A 78 -6.20 2.59 -7.75
CA PHE A 78 -5.30 3.20 -8.71
C PHE A 78 -4.16 2.23 -9.04
N PHE A 79 -3.54 2.44 -10.20
CA PHE A 79 -2.34 1.71 -10.58
C PHE A 79 -1.10 2.44 -10.06
N ILE A 80 -0.07 1.64 -9.75
CA ILE A 80 1.30 2.12 -9.60
C ILE A 80 2.19 1.33 -10.55
N ASP A 81 3.26 1.95 -11.03
CA ASP A 81 4.34 1.28 -11.73
C ASP A 81 5.55 1.28 -10.78
N ALA A 82 5.74 0.19 -10.04
CA ALA A 82 6.76 0.06 -9.00
C ALA A 82 8.14 -0.18 -9.61
N SER A 83 9.10 0.68 -9.27
CA SER A 83 10.50 0.53 -9.62
C SER A 83 11.30 -0.13 -8.49
N PRO A 84 12.42 -0.81 -8.79
CA PRO A 84 13.29 -1.35 -7.75
C PRO A 84 13.72 -0.26 -6.76
N PHE A 85 13.73 -0.58 -5.47
CA PHE A 85 14.13 0.31 -4.36
C PHE A 85 13.25 1.56 -4.18
N GLU A 86 12.14 1.67 -4.91
CA GLU A 86 11.28 2.86 -4.86
C GLU A 86 10.45 2.91 -3.58
N VAL A 87 10.30 4.12 -3.04
CA VAL A 87 9.33 4.41 -1.97
C VAL A 87 8.24 5.31 -2.53
N VAL A 88 7.05 4.74 -2.71
CA VAL A 88 5.86 5.45 -3.16
C VAL A 88 5.04 5.86 -1.96
N ILE A 89 4.74 7.14 -1.83
CA ILE A 89 3.96 7.68 -0.70
C ILE A 89 2.57 8.08 -1.18
N ARG A 90 1.56 7.72 -0.39
CA ARG A 90 0.17 8.13 -0.57
C ARG A 90 -0.40 8.63 0.74
N LYS A 91 -1.11 9.74 0.73
CA LYS A 91 -1.73 10.31 1.93
C LYS A 91 -3.25 10.28 1.81
N TRP A 92 -3.91 9.93 2.90
CA TRP A 92 -5.37 9.96 2.98
C TRP A 92 -5.87 11.42 2.99
N ASN A 93 -6.72 11.76 2.01
CA ASN A 93 -7.54 12.95 2.06
C ASN A 93 -8.87 12.62 2.74
N GLN A 94 -9.09 13.17 3.92
CA GLN A 94 -10.30 12.93 4.70
C GLN A 94 -11.58 13.49 4.03
N GLN A 95 -11.50 14.59 3.29
CA GLN A 95 -12.67 15.21 2.67
C GLN A 95 -13.15 14.42 1.45
N GLU A 96 -12.21 13.87 0.70
CA GLU A 96 -12.48 13.14 -0.54
C GLU A 96 -12.52 11.62 -0.34
N GLU A 97 -12.26 11.17 0.90
CA GLU A 97 -12.09 9.76 1.27
C GLU A 97 -11.21 8.97 0.30
N ARG A 98 -10.07 9.56 -0.08
CA ARG A 98 -9.17 8.98 -1.08
C ARG A 98 -7.69 9.07 -0.71
N LEU A 99 -6.93 8.10 -1.18
CA LEU A 99 -5.46 8.17 -1.20
C LEU A 99 -5.00 9.06 -2.35
N ALA A 100 -4.33 10.15 -2.02
CA ALA A 100 -3.74 11.09 -2.97
C ALA A 100 -2.21 10.92 -3.04
N GLU A 101 -1.63 11.28 -4.20
CA GLU A 101 -0.19 11.46 -4.32
C GLU A 101 0.24 12.64 -3.44
N VAL A 102 1.40 12.52 -2.83
CA VAL A 102 1.98 13.56 -1.98
C VAL A 102 3.04 14.30 -2.78
N THR A 103 3.05 15.63 -2.75
CA THR A 103 4.09 16.41 -3.44
C THR A 103 5.38 16.40 -2.62
N GLU A 104 6.53 16.63 -3.28
CA GLU A 104 7.84 16.66 -2.61
C GLU A 104 7.92 17.71 -1.48
N GLU A 105 7.16 18.79 -1.61
CA GLU A 105 7.03 19.87 -0.62
C GLU A 105 6.35 19.39 0.67
N GLU A 106 5.37 18.50 0.55
CA GLU A 106 4.59 17.96 1.67
C GLU A 106 5.34 16.85 2.44
N VAL A 107 6.29 16.15 1.79
CA VAL A 107 7.09 15.08 2.40
C VAL A 107 8.37 15.62 3.07
N GLY A 108 8.75 16.87 2.82
CA GLY A 108 9.98 17.45 3.37
C GLY A 108 11.25 17.05 2.61
N GLY A 109 11.17 16.92 1.29
CA GLY A 109 12.32 16.77 0.41
C GLY A 109 12.76 15.33 0.13
N LYS A 110 12.89 15.04 -1.18
CA LYS A 110 13.31 13.81 -1.86
C LYS A 110 12.36 12.61 -1.71
N ILE A 111 11.69 12.27 -2.81
CA ILE A 111 11.34 10.89 -3.13
C ILE A 111 12.67 10.12 -3.19
N PHE A 112 13.01 9.41 -2.12
CA PHE A 112 14.26 8.67 -2.03
C PHE A 112 14.19 7.45 -2.95
N SER A 113 14.78 7.54 -4.14
CA SER A 113 15.37 6.38 -4.76
C SER A 113 16.56 6.00 -3.88
N ILE A 114 16.48 4.85 -3.21
CA ILE A 114 17.59 4.34 -2.40
C ILE A 114 18.59 3.74 -3.39
N SER A 115 19.52 4.58 -3.86
CA SER A 115 20.68 4.18 -4.67
C SER A 115 21.79 3.57 -3.82
#